data_AF-A0A1V5U123-F1
#
_entry.id   AF-A0A1V5U123-F1
#
_cell.length_a   1.000
_cell.length_b   1.000
_cell.length_c   1.000
_cell.angle_alpha   90.00
_cell.angle_beta   90.00
_cell.angle_gamma   90.00
#
_symmetry.space_group_name_H-M   'P 1'
#
loop_
_entity.id
_entity.type
_entity.pdbx_description
1 polymer ?
#
loop_
_entity_poly.entity_id
_entity_poly.type
_entity_poly.pdbx_seq_one_letter_code
_entity_poly.pdbx_strand_id
1 'polypeptide(L)'
;MFYAPVPTLVIRADTLCLATVNGRIVGECSRASHVSIPVSDTGDYYVCVAPLEGEWRTVTRRISFEDGALLRELAPDVSVCVWPGGVFELMLFTGAYVEEEPAPEEAPPELALAMAFAEAVRDGREEDAAACLEPELADSLDFEDLRGFLGEFAYPRAPFSDRSGKTLGLVSFSEGSVCAARVFEFDFGEERISNVKEA
;
A
#
# COMPACT_ATOMS: atom_id res chain seq x y z
N MET A 1 7.28 -12.80 25.78
CA MET A 1 6.13 -13.10 24.91
C MET A 1 6.70 -13.23 23.51
N PHE A 2 6.69 -14.42 22.91
CA PHE A 2 7.16 -14.58 21.52
C PHE A 2 6.12 -13.95 20.61
N TYR A 3 6.45 -12.79 20.03
CA TYR A 3 5.68 -12.18 18.96
C TYR A 3 6.38 -12.59 17.67
N ALA A 4 5.95 -13.72 17.09
CA ALA A 4 6.31 -14.06 15.72
C ALA A 4 5.17 -13.51 14.85
N PRO A 5 5.31 -12.33 14.23
CA PRO A 5 4.30 -11.85 13.30
C PRO A 5 4.25 -12.85 12.16
N VAL A 6 3.17 -13.62 12.08
CA VAL A 6 2.91 -14.51 10.95
C VAL A 6 2.72 -13.61 9.74
N PRO A 7 3.60 -13.65 8.72
CA PRO A 7 3.43 -12.75 7.59
C PRO A 7 2.09 -12.93 6.93
N THR A 8 1.54 -11.85 6.39
CA THR A 8 0.25 -11.87 5.71
C THR A 8 0.44 -11.55 4.24
N LEU A 9 -0.03 -12.44 3.39
CA LEU A 9 -0.07 -12.25 1.96
C LEU A 9 -1.43 -11.67 1.57
N VAL A 10 -1.43 -10.48 0.97
CA VAL A 10 -2.62 -9.82 0.43
C VAL A 10 -2.56 -9.91 -1.09
N ILE A 11 -3.58 -10.47 -1.72
CA ILE A 11 -3.61 -10.76 -3.15
C ILE A 11 -4.67 -9.88 -3.81
N ARG A 12 -4.23 -9.06 -4.77
CA ARG A 12 -5.06 -8.28 -5.70
C ARG A 12 -4.73 -8.62 -7.14
N ALA A 13 -5.63 -8.28 -8.04
CA ALA A 13 -5.44 -8.45 -9.48
C ALA A 13 -5.97 -7.24 -10.26
N ASP A 14 -5.45 -7.01 -11.46
CA ASP A 14 -5.86 -5.91 -12.35
C ASP A 14 -7.30 -6.01 -12.86
N THR A 15 -7.92 -7.19 -12.78
CA THR A 15 -9.32 -7.48 -13.11
C THR A 15 -9.93 -8.44 -12.08
N LEU A 16 -11.23 -8.73 -12.18
CA LEU A 16 -11.91 -9.71 -11.32
C LEU A 16 -11.37 -11.12 -11.60
N CYS A 17 -10.77 -11.73 -10.57
CA CYS A 17 -10.08 -13.01 -10.65
C CYS A 17 -10.43 -13.94 -9.49
N LEU A 18 -10.45 -15.23 -9.76
CA LEU A 18 -10.36 -16.27 -8.73
C LEU A 18 -8.88 -16.47 -8.36
N ALA A 19 -8.56 -16.28 -7.09
CA ALA A 19 -7.23 -16.50 -6.54
C ALA A 19 -7.07 -17.91 -5.97
N THR A 20 -5.91 -18.51 -6.24
CA THR A 20 -5.47 -19.76 -5.63
C THR A 20 -4.05 -19.63 -5.10
N VAL A 21 -3.75 -20.33 -4.00
CA VAL A 21 -2.40 -20.42 -3.44
C VAL A 21 -2.06 -21.88 -3.22
N ASN A 22 -0.93 -22.32 -3.77
CA ASN A 22 -0.48 -23.73 -3.74
C ASN A 22 -1.58 -24.69 -4.22
N GLY A 23 -2.31 -24.29 -5.27
CA GLY A 23 -3.39 -25.06 -5.88
C GLY A 23 -4.73 -25.06 -5.13
N ARG A 24 -4.86 -24.32 -4.03
CA ARG A 24 -6.12 -24.21 -3.26
C ARG A 24 -6.80 -22.87 -3.52
N ILE A 25 -8.11 -22.89 -3.71
CA ILE A 25 -8.91 -21.65 -3.83
C ILE A 25 -8.87 -20.90 -2.51
N VAL A 26 -8.52 -19.62 -2.58
CA VAL A 26 -8.49 -18.72 -1.41
C VAL A 26 -9.58 -17.65 -1.47
N GLY A 27 -10.11 -17.34 -2.65
CA GLY A 27 -11.24 -16.42 -2.81
C GLY A 27 -11.18 -15.65 -4.13
N GLU A 28 -12.03 -14.63 -4.26
CA GLU A 28 -12.05 -13.71 -5.40
C GLU A 28 -11.30 -12.41 -5.04
N CYS A 29 -10.59 -11.85 -6.02
CA CYS A 29 -9.83 -10.60 -5.86
C CYS A 29 -9.94 -9.74 -7.13
N SER A 30 -9.65 -8.45 -6.99
CA SER A 30 -9.64 -7.47 -8.07
C SER A 30 -8.79 -6.26 -7.68
N ARG A 31 -8.91 -5.13 -8.38
CA ARG A 31 -8.32 -3.87 -7.94
C ARG A 31 -8.97 -3.37 -6.66
N ALA A 32 -10.29 -3.53 -6.54
CA ALA A 32 -11.08 -3.02 -5.42
C ALA A 32 -11.23 -4.02 -4.26
N SER A 33 -11.10 -5.32 -4.53
CA SER A 33 -11.23 -6.39 -3.54
C SER A 33 -9.93 -7.18 -3.41
N HIS A 34 -9.67 -7.75 -2.24
CA HIS A 34 -8.47 -8.54 -2.00
C HIS A 34 -8.81 -9.81 -1.21
N VAL A 35 -7.92 -10.80 -1.30
CA VAL A 35 -7.89 -11.93 -0.38
C VAL A 35 -6.65 -11.78 0.49
N SER A 36 -6.78 -12.02 1.80
CA SER A 36 -5.65 -12.07 2.73
C SER A 36 -5.49 -13.47 3.31
N ILE A 37 -4.26 -13.97 3.32
CA ILE A 37 -3.93 -15.25 3.94
C ILE A 37 -2.68 -15.13 4.81
N PRO A 38 -2.64 -15.78 5.98
CA PRO A 38 -1.40 -15.94 6.72
C PRO A 38 -0.47 -16.91 5.99
N VAL A 39 0.82 -16.60 5.98
CA VAL A 39 1.88 -17.43 5.41
C VAL A 39 3.00 -17.64 6.43
N SER A 40 3.84 -18.65 6.21
CA SER A 40 5.08 -18.87 6.95
C SER A 40 6.06 -17.75 6.62
N ASP A 41 6.94 -17.42 7.56
CA ASP A 41 8.05 -16.48 7.35
C ASP A 41 9.13 -17.02 6.42
N THR A 42 9.12 -18.33 6.17
CA THR A 42 10.01 -19.00 5.21
C THR A 42 9.22 -19.96 4.33
N GLY A 43 9.48 -19.91 3.02
CA GLY A 43 8.97 -20.88 2.04
C GLY A 43 8.54 -20.29 0.70
N ASP A 44 8.15 -21.18 -0.21
CA ASP A 44 7.65 -20.86 -1.54
C ASP A 44 6.12 -20.94 -1.61
N TYR A 45 5.51 -19.88 -2.16
CA TYR A 45 4.07 -19.76 -2.37
C TYR A 45 3.78 -19.57 -3.86
N TYR A 46 3.06 -20.52 -4.44
CA TYR A 46 2.60 -20.43 -5.82
C TYR A 46 1.24 -19.74 -5.85
N VAL A 47 1.25 -18.44 -6.11
CA VAL A 47 0.07 -17.58 -6.20
C VAL A 47 -0.42 -17.59 -7.63
N CYS A 48 -1.69 -17.88 -7.84
CA CYS A 48 -2.31 -17.87 -9.15
C CYS A 48 -3.60 -17.06 -9.12
N VAL A 49 -3.78 -16.19 -10.13
CA VAL A 49 -5.03 -15.46 -10.38
C VAL A 49 -5.57 -15.87 -11.74
N ALA A 50 -6.82 -16.33 -11.77
CA ALA A 50 -7.53 -16.71 -12.98
C ALA A 50 -8.68 -15.73 -13.22
N PRO A 51 -8.64 -14.93 -14.30
CA PRO A 51 -9.73 -14.02 -14.66
C PRO A 51 -11.08 -14.74 -14.74
N LEU A 52 -12.12 -14.15 -14.15
CA LEU A 52 -13.47 -14.69 -14.16
C LEU A 52 -14.29 -14.25 -15.37
N GLU A 53 -13.88 -13.16 -16.02
CA GLU A 53 -14.53 -12.58 -17.19
C GLU A 53 -13.49 -12.24 -18.26
N GLY A 54 -13.87 -12.24 -19.55
CA GLY A 54 -13.00 -11.85 -20.67
C GLY A 54 -12.00 -12.90 -21.16
N GLU A 55 -11.23 -12.57 -22.20
CA GLU A 55 -10.21 -13.43 -22.81
C GLU A 55 -8.80 -13.19 -22.22
N TRP A 56 -8.73 -13.07 -20.90
CA TRP A 56 -7.48 -12.70 -20.20
C TRP A 56 -6.66 -13.93 -19.78
N ARG A 57 -5.37 -13.73 -19.51
CA ARG A 57 -4.44 -14.83 -19.20
C ARG A 57 -4.41 -15.11 -17.70
N THR A 58 -4.49 -16.39 -17.35
CA THR A 58 -4.15 -16.84 -16.00
C THR A 58 -2.68 -16.54 -15.72
N VAL A 59 -2.40 -15.92 -14.57
CA VAL A 59 -1.04 -15.62 -14.11
C VAL A 59 -0.74 -16.47 -12.89
N THR A 60 0.39 -17.17 -12.91
CA THR A 60 0.91 -17.93 -11.77
C THR A 60 2.33 -17.51 -11.47
N ARG A 61 2.60 -17.11 -10.22
CA ARG A 61 3.92 -16.67 -9.77
C ARG A 61 4.31 -17.34 -8.48
N ARG A 62 5.61 -17.65 -8.38
CA ARG A 62 6.22 -18.11 -7.14
C ARG A 62 6.65 -16.87 -6.34
N ILE A 63 6.19 -16.79 -5.11
CA ILE A 63 6.51 -15.75 -4.14
C ILE A 63 7.26 -16.45 -3.01
N SER A 64 8.50 -16.04 -2.76
CA SER A 64 9.40 -16.74 -1.85
C SER A 64 9.77 -15.85 -0.68
N PHE A 65 9.75 -16.42 0.53
CA PHE A 65 10.13 -15.74 1.77
C PHE A 65 11.29 -16.45 2.45
N GLU A 66 12.15 -15.66 3.09
CA GLU A 66 13.23 -16.11 3.98
C GLU A 66 13.27 -15.19 5.20
N ASP A 67 13.15 -15.75 6.40
CA ASP A 67 13.16 -15.02 7.68
C ASP A 67 12.21 -13.81 7.71
N GLY A 68 11.04 -13.93 7.08
CA GLY A 68 10.00 -12.90 7.03
C GLY A 68 10.26 -11.80 5.99
N ALA A 69 11.30 -11.94 5.16
CA ALA A 69 11.61 -11.04 4.06
C ALA A 69 11.26 -11.66 2.71
N LEU A 70 10.81 -10.82 1.76
CA LEU A 70 10.56 -11.23 0.39
C LEU A 70 11.87 -11.41 -0.37
N LEU A 71 12.05 -12.56 -1.03
CA LEU A 71 13.14 -12.76 -1.99
C LEU A 71 12.83 -11.99 -3.29
N ARG A 72 13.80 -11.20 -3.76
CA ARG A 72 13.60 -10.14 -4.78
C ARG A 72 13.44 -10.62 -6.23
N GLU A 73 13.39 -11.92 -6.50
CA GLU A 73 13.16 -12.43 -7.85
C GLU A 73 11.66 -12.40 -8.21
N LEU A 74 11.17 -11.22 -8.61
CA LEU A 74 9.80 -11.05 -9.08
C LEU A 74 9.73 -10.96 -10.61
N ALA A 75 8.65 -11.53 -11.16
CA ALA A 75 8.31 -11.38 -12.57
C ALA A 75 7.71 -9.99 -12.84
N PRO A 76 7.78 -9.46 -14.08
CA PRO A 76 7.32 -8.11 -14.40
C PRO A 76 5.80 -7.91 -14.29
N ASP A 77 5.02 -8.99 -14.29
CA ASP A 77 3.57 -8.99 -14.17
C ASP A 77 3.09 -9.22 -12.72
N VAL A 78 3.98 -9.01 -11.75
CA VAL A 78 3.62 -8.89 -10.34
C VAL A 78 4.38 -7.72 -9.73
N SER A 79 3.68 -6.90 -8.95
CA SER A 79 4.31 -5.94 -8.03
C SER A 79 3.97 -6.30 -6.59
N VAL A 80 4.86 -5.93 -5.67
CA VAL A 80 4.67 -6.17 -4.24
C VAL A 80 4.93 -4.89 -3.46
N CYS A 81 3.96 -4.50 -2.64
CA CYS A 81 4.12 -3.47 -1.63
C CYS A 81 4.30 -4.11 -0.26
N VAL A 82 5.46 -3.87 0.36
CA VAL A 82 5.78 -4.34 1.70
C VAL A 82 5.33 -3.29 2.71
N TRP A 83 4.39 -3.68 3.55
CA TRP A 83 3.83 -2.85 4.61
C TRP A 83 4.38 -3.25 5.99
N PRO A 84 4.40 -2.34 6.97
CA PRO A 84 4.76 -2.66 8.35
C PRO A 84 3.92 -3.80 8.92
N GLY A 85 4.48 -4.54 9.87
CA GLY A 85 3.81 -5.69 10.50
C GLY A 85 3.89 -7.00 9.70
N GLY A 86 4.76 -7.08 8.69
CA GLY A 86 4.96 -8.30 7.90
C GLY A 86 3.86 -8.55 6.88
N VAL A 87 3.32 -7.48 6.29
CA VAL A 87 2.24 -7.57 5.32
C VAL A 87 2.78 -7.33 3.90
N PHE A 88 2.46 -8.25 3.00
CA PHE A 88 2.94 -8.27 1.62
C PHE A 88 1.74 -8.17 0.67
N GLU A 89 1.51 -6.99 0.11
CA GLU A 89 0.42 -6.75 -0.83
C GLU A 89 0.92 -6.96 -2.26
N LEU A 90 0.45 -8.04 -2.88
CA LEU A 90 0.69 -8.32 -4.29
C LEU A 90 -0.38 -7.69 -5.16
N MET A 91 0.06 -7.15 -6.29
CA MET A 91 -0.77 -6.83 -7.42
C MET A 91 -0.33 -7.68 -8.61
N LEU A 92 -1.20 -8.59 -9.08
CA LEU A 92 -0.93 -9.43 -10.24
C LEU A 92 -1.59 -8.83 -11.49
N PHE A 93 -0.85 -8.80 -12.59
CA PHE A 93 -1.28 -8.20 -13.84
C PHE A 93 -1.56 -9.28 -14.88
N THR A 94 -2.83 -9.52 -15.19
CA THR A 94 -3.28 -10.54 -16.15
C THR A 94 -3.15 -10.10 -17.61
N GLY A 95 -2.69 -8.87 -17.82
CA GLY A 95 -2.58 -8.24 -19.14
C GLY A 95 -3.91 -7.63 -19.60
N ALA A 96 -4.87 -7.50 -18.69
CA ALA A 96 -6.11 -6.77 -18.94
C ALA A 96 -5.80 -5.27 -18.98
N TYR A 97 -5.83 -4.68 -20.17
CA TYR A 97 -5.86 -3.22 -20.29
C TYR A 97 -7.22 -2.76 -19.78
N VAL A 98 -7.27 -2.17 -18.59
CA VAL A 98 -8.48 -1.52 -18.09
C VAL A 98 -8.51 -0.15 -18.75
N GLU A 99 -9.44 0.07 -19.69
CA GLU A 99 -9.54 1.33 -20.45
C GLU A 99 -9.79 2.55 -19.55
N GLU A 100 -10.48 2.35 -18.43
CA GLU A 100 -10.68 3.38 -17.40
C GLU A 100 -10.64 2.72 -16.02
N GLU A 101 -9.74 3.19 -15.16
CA GLU A 101 -9.91 2.93 -13.74
C GLU A 101 -11.30 3.42 -13.33
N PRO A 102 -12.12 2.60 -12.64
CA PRO A 102 -13.35 3.14 -12.08
C PRO A 102 -12.95 4.36 -11.26
N ALA A 103 -13.64 5.49 -11.52
CA ALA A 103 -13.33 6.74 -10.84
C ALA A 103 -13.19 6.43 -9.34
N PRO A 104 -12.05 6.79 -8.72
CA PRO A 104 -11.84 6.47 -7.32
C PRO A 104 -13.04 6.97 -6.54
N GLU A 105 -13.57 6.12 -5.65
CA GLU A 105 -14.51 6.60 -4.64
C GLU A 105 -13.84 7.80 -3.96
N GLU A 106 -14.55 8.94 -3.91
CA GLU A 106 -13.96 10.16 -3.36
C GLU A 106 -13.37 9.84 -1.99
N ALA A 107 -12.06 10.04 -1.85
CA ALA A 107 -11.37 9.77 -0.61
C ALA A 107 -12.04 10.59 0.50
N PRO A 108 -12.19 10.01 1.71
CA PRO A 108 -12.65 10.78 2.86
C PRO A 108 -11.85 12.09 2.98
N PRO A 109 -12.48 13.22 3.33
CA PRO A 109 -11.81 14.52 3.37
C PRO A 109 -10.50 14.51 4.17
N GLU A 110 -10.48 13.77 5.29
CA GLU A 110 -9.30 13.59 6.14
C GLU A 110 -8.15 12.89 5.40
N LEU A 111 -8.45 11.82 4.65
CA LEU A 111 -7.47 11.10 3.85
C LEU A 111 -6.95 11.97 2.70
N ALA A 112 -7.85 12.68 2.01
CA ALA A 112 -7.49 13.61 0.94
C ALA A 112 -6.56 14.72 1.45
N LEU A 113 -6.84 15.26 2.64
CA LEU A 113 -6.01 16.25 3.29
C LEU A 113 -4.62 15.69 3.68
N ALA A 114 -4.56 14.49 4.26
CA ALA A 114 -3.30 13.84 4.60
C ALA A 114 -2.45 13.55 3.36
N MET A 115 -3.07 13.13 2.25
CA MET A 115 -2.41 12.95 0.97
C MET A 115 -1.86 14.27 0.42
N ALA A 116 -2.68 15.33 0.42
CA ALA A 116 -2.27 16.66 -0.03
C ALA A 116 -1.09 17.22 0.78
N PHE A 117 -1.13 17.05 2.11
CA PHE A 117 -0.02 17.41 3.00
C PHE A 117 1.27 16.67 2.64
N ALA A 118 1.22 15.34 2.51
CA ALA A 118 2.39 14.54 2.19
C ALA A 118 2.97 14.95 0.81
N GLU A 119 2.13 15.10 -0.21
CA GLU A 119 2.55 15.53 -1.54
C GLU A 119 3.17 16.93 -1.52
N ALA A 120 2.60 17.87 -0.77
CA ALA A 120 3.17 19.21 -0.63
C ALA A 120 4.57 19.17 -0.01
N VAL A 121 4.78 18.37 1.05
CA VAL A 121 6.12 18.19 1.65
C VAL A 121 7.08 17.55 0.65
N ARG A 122 6.67 16.47 -0.05
CA ARG A 122 7.48 15.80 -1.08
C ARG A 122 7.92 16.75 -2.18
N ASP A 123 7.00 17.60 -2.63
CA ASP A 123 7.21 18.52 -3.76
C ASP A 123 7.93 19.81 -3.34
N GLY A 124 8.24 19.99 -2.05
CA GLY A 124 8.88 21.21 -1.53
C GLY A 124 7.95 22.43 -1.48
N ARG A 125 6.64 22.22 -1.42
CA ARG A 125 5.61 23.27 -1.35
C ARG A 125 5.28 23.60 0.11
N GLU A 126 6.16 24.39 0.73
CA GLU A 126 6.09 24.73 2.15
C GLU A 126 4.76 25.39 2.56
N GLU A 127 4.31 26.41 1.82
CA GLU A 127 3.06 27.12 2.12
C GLU A 127 1.82 26.18 2.04
N ASP A 128 1.79 25.29 1.04
CA ASP A 128 0.71 24.31 0.87
C ASP A 128 0.71 23.26 1.99
N ALA A 129 1.90 22.80 2.40
CA ALA A 129 2.05 21.86 3.50
C ALA A 129 1.59 22.50 4.82
N ALA A 130 2.02 23.72 5.11
CA ALA A 130 1.62 24.47 6.29
C ALA A 130 0.11 24.75 6.32
N ALA A 131 -0.52 25.03 5.16
CA ALA A 131 -1.95 25.26 5.07
C ALA A 131 -2.81 24.03 5.45
N CYS A 132 -2.25 22.82 5.34
CA CYS A 132 -2.93 21.58 5.74
C CYS A 132 -2.89 21.35 7.26
N LEU A 133 -1.98 22.01 7.99
CA LEU A 133 -1.79 21.85 9.42
C LEU A 133 -2.58 22.90 10.22
N GLU A 134 -2.97 22.53 11.44
CA GLU A 134 -3.44 23.52 12.42
C GLU A 134 -2.34 24.57 12.66
N PRO A 135 -2.67 25.87 12.83
CA PRO A 135 -1.67 26.93 12.96
C PRO A 135 -0.64 26.70 14.06
N GLU A 136 -1.09 26.19 15.22
CA GLU A 136 -0.20 25.90 16.34
C GLU A 136 0.84 24.82 16.01
N LEU A 137 0.47 23.83 15.19
CA LEU A 137 1.38 22.78 14.75
C LEU A 137 2.32 23.33 13.66
N ALA A 138 1.79 24.07 12.68
CA ALA A 138 2.57 24.68 11.61
C ALA A 138 3.68 25.60 12.14
N ASP A 139 3.35 26.45 13.12
CA ASP A 139 4.30 27.40 13.73
C ASP A 139 5.40 26.70 14.55
N SER A 140 5.19 25.43 14.93
CA SER A 140 6.10 24.67 15.79
C SER A 140 7.11 23.80 15.02
N LEU A 141 6.96 23.68 13.70
CA LEU A 141 7.72 22.75 12.87
C LEU A 141 8.54 23.49 11.82
N ASP A 142 9.80 23.08 11.66
CA ASP A 142 10.62 23.48 10.53
C ASP A 142 10.31 22.58 9.32
N PHE A 143 10.31 23.16 8.12
CA PHE A 143 9.95 22.43 6.91
C PHE A 143 10.98 21.35 6.53
N GLU A 144 12.27 21.58 6.77
CA GLU A 144 13.30 20.56 6.53
C GLU A 144 13.19 19.41 7.54
N ASP A 145 12.80 19.71 8.78
CA ASP A 145 12.51 18.68 9.79
C ASP A 145 11.29 17.83 9.37
N LEU A 146 10.23 18.45 8.84
CA LEU A 146 9.07 17.74 8.27
C LEU A 146 9.46 16.83 7.11
N ARG A 147 10.28 17.34 6.19
CA ARG A 147 10.78 16.56 5.06
C ARG A 147 11.65 15.39 5.53
N GLY A 148 12.53 15.63 6.50
CA GLY A 148 13.34 14.59 7.12
C GLY A 148 12.50 13.52 7.81
N PHE A 149 11.44 13.93 8.49
CA PHE A 149 10.50 13.05 9.19
C PHE A 149 9.74 12.12 8.24
N LEU A 150 9.11 12.67 7.19
CA LEU A 150 8.41 11.88 6.17
C LEU A 150 9.36 11.06 5.30
N GLY A 151 10.59 11.55 5.11
CA GLY A 151 11.61 10.92 4.28
C GLY A 151 11.26 10.96 2.78
N GLU A 152 12.06 10.26 1.98
CA GLU A 152 11.86 10.17 0.54
C GLU A 152 10.82 9.09 0.20
N PHE A 153 9.83 9.44 -0.62
CA PHE A 153 8.80 8.53 -1.10
C PHE A 153 8.29 8.96 -2.48
N ALA A 154 7.70 8.02 -3.21
CA ALA A 154 7.18 8.25 -4.55
C ALA A 154 5.75 8.77 -4.52
N TYR A 155 4.86 8.12 -3.76
CA TYR A 155 3.45 8.53 -3.66
C TYR A 155 2.82 8.08 -2.33
N PRO A 156 1.81 8.83 -1.83
CA PRO A 156 1.04 8.40 -0.68
C PRO A 156 -0.19 7.57 -1.09
N ARG A 157 -0.62 6.65 -0.23
CA ARG A 157 -1.94 5.98 -0.33
C ARG A 157 -2.38 5.37 1.00
N ALA A 158 -3.69 5.20 1.19
CA ALA A 158 -4.20 4.46 2.34
C ALA A 158 -3.75 2.98 2.31
N PRO A 159 -3.46 2.36 3.48
CA PRO A 159 -3.32 0.91 3.59
C PRO A 159 -4.60 0.18 3.17
N PHE A 160 -4.47 -1.01 2.59
CA PHE A 160 -5.61 -1.79 2.07
C PHE A 160 -6.68 -2.14 3.12
N SER A 161 -6.33 -2.16 4.40
CA SER A 161 -7.21 -2.49 5.52
C SER A 161 -7.76 -1.27 6.26
N ASP A 162 -7.27 -0.05 5.95
CA ASP A 162 -7.71 1.13 6.67
C ASP A 162 -9.05 1.64 6.14
N ARG A 163 -10.04 1.70 7.03
CA ARG A 163 -11.34 2.34 6.80
C ARG A 163 -11.53 3.58 7.66
N SER A 164 -10.58 3.89 8.53
CA SER A 164 -10.64 5.04 9.43
C SER A 164 -10.35 6.36 8.72
N GLY A 165 -9.62 6.31 7.59
CA GLY A 165 -9.16 7.50 6.87
C GLY A 165 -8.01 8.24 7.55
N LYS A 166 -7.50 7.71 8.67
CA LYS A 166 -6.46 8.35 9.48
C LYS A 166 -5.06 7.84 9.21
N THR A 167 -4.94 6.76 8.45
CA THR A 167 -3.66 6.11 8.21
C THR A 167 -3.23 6.33 6.77
N LEU A 168 -1.98 6.75 6.58
CA LEU A 168 -1.39 6.95 5.28
C LEU A 168 -0.08 6.17 5.14
N GLY A 169 0.03 5.41 4.05
CA GLY A 169 1.26 4.81 3.60
C GLY A 169 2.03 5.74 2.68
N LEU A 170 3.29 6.02 3.00
CA LEU A 170 4.22 6.68 2.09
C LEU A 170 5.05 5.61 1.39
N VAL A 171 4.79 5.42 0.09
CA VAL A 171 5.35 4.31 -0.70
C VAL A 171 6.63 4.77 -1.39
N SER A 172 7.74 4.10 -1.13
CA SER A 172 9.00 4.26 -1.85
C SER A 172 9.25 3.06 -2.76
N PHE A 173 9.86 3.30 -3.92
CA PHE A 173 10.31 2.22 -4.79
C PHE A 173 11.63 1.66 -4.26
N SER A 174 11.71 0.34 -4.19
CA SER A 174 12.98 -0.37 -4.13
C SER A 174 13.34 -0.87 -5.54
N GLU A 175 14.47 -1.56 -5.68
CA GLU A 175 14.87 -2.13 -6.97
C GLU A 175 13.76 -3.02 -7.58
N GLY A 176 13.35 -2.73 -8.81
CA GLY A 176 12.37 -3.54 -9.55
C GLY A 176 10.91 -3.26 -9.19
N SER A 177 10.08 -4.31 -9.19
CA SER A 177 8.63 -4.24 -8.93
C SER A 177 8.25 -4.28 -7.44
N VAL A 178 9.22 -4.10 -6.54
CA VAL A 178 9.01 -4.10 -5.09
C VAL A 178 9.01 -2.67 -4.58
N CYS A 179 7.98 -2.29 -3.85
CA CYS A 179 7.93 -1.04 -3.09
C CYS A 179 7.79 -1.31 -1.59
N ALA A 180 8.22 -0.35 -0.77
CA ALA A 180 8.09 -0.39 0.67
C ALA A 180 7.25 0.80 1.14
N ALA A 181 6.39 0.58 2.12
CA ALA A 181 5.58 1.63 2.71
C ALA A 181 6.02 1.91 4.14
N ARG A 182 6.18 3.19 4.48
CA ARG A 182 6.16 3.66 5.87
C ARG A 182 4.74 4.11 6.20
N VAL A 183 4.27 3.85 7.42
CA VAL A 183 2.88 4.13 7.80
C VAL A 183 2.84 5.24 8.83
N PHE A 184 1.99 6.23 8.57
CA PHE A 184 1.77 7.38 9.43
C PHE A 184 0.31 7.45 9.84
N GLU A 185 0.08 7.83 11.08
CA GLU A 185 -1.24 8.09 11.64
C GLU A 185 -1.41 9.60 11.83
N PHE A 186 -2.56 10.10 11.40
CA PHE A 186 -2.93 11.51 11.44
C PHE A 186 -4.08 11.71 12.42
N ASP A 187 -3.93 12.71 13.28
CA ASP A 187 -5.04 13.27 14.05
C ASP A 187 -5.51 14.55 13.37
N PHE A 188 -6.82 14.80 13.45
CA PHE A 188 -7.47 15.92 12.79
C PHE A 188 -8.15 16.80 13.84
N GLY A 189 -8.04 18.12 13.66
CA GLY A 189 -8.83 19.14 14.33
C GLY A 189 -10.22 19.27 13.69
N GLU A 190 -10.73 20.49 13.53
CA GLU A 190 -12.01 20.70 12.85
C GLU A 190 -11.91 20.47 11.33
N GLU A 191 -10.87 21.02 10.69
CA GLU A 191 -10.66 20.90 9.23
C GLU A 191 -9.19 20.68 8.83
N ARG A 192 -8.27 20.60 9.80
CA ARG A 192 -6.83 20.51 9.55
C ARG A 192 -6.16 19.40 10.35
N ILE A 193 -4.94 19.05 9.96
CA ILE A 193 -4.12 18.07 10.66
C ILE A 193 -3.63 18.70 11.97
N SER A 194 -4.01 18.09 13.10
CA SER A 194 -3.61 18.53 14.43
C SER A 194 -2.39 17.77 14.96
N ASN A 195 -2.08 16.60 14.40
CA ASN A 195 -0.88 15.84 14.74
C ASN A 195 -0.55 14.80 13.64
N VAL A 196 0.72 14.43 13.55
CA VAL A 196 1.21 13.34 12.70
C VAL A 196 2.26 12.53 13.45
N LYS A 197 2.17 11.20 13.37
CA LYS A 197 3.15 10.28 13.96
C LYS A 197 3.38 9.07 13.06
N GLU A 198 4.57 8.49 13.11
CA GLU A 198 4.84 7.19 12.47
C GLU A 198 4.29 6.06 13.37
N ALA A 199 3.64 5.06 12.74
CA ALA A 199 2.94 3.96 13.40
C ALA A 199 3.84 2.74 13.66
#